data_AF-A0A2U2AFS9-F1
#
_entry.id   AF-A0A2U2AFS9-F1
#
_cell.length_a   1.000
_cell.length_b   1.000
_cell.length_c   1.000
_cell.angle_alpha   90.00
_cell.angle_beta   90.00
_cell.angle_gamma   90.00
#
_symmetry.space_group_name_H-M   'P 1'
#
loop_
_entity.id
_entity.type
_entity.pdbx_description
1 polymer ?
#
loop_
_entity_poly.entity_id
_entity_poly.type
_entity_poly.pdbx_seq_one_letter_code
_entity_poly.pdbx_strand_id
1 'polypeptide(L)' 'MEKIKIPVMSFGLWRRLKRWRPFFSASHLIVGSSYQAEDYILGWGYKKSGLRAINLAKKKGLQGAILIEDGFLRSMCNPP' A
#
# COMPACT_ATOMS: atom_id res chain seq x y z
N MET A 1 -7.28 -3.02 16.06
CA MET A 1 -7.61 -2.73 14.65
C MET A 1 -6.31 -2.44 13.91
N GLU A 2 -6.04 -3.17 12.83
CA GLU A 2 -4.80 -3.04 12.05
C GLU A 2 -4.76 -1.70 11.29
N LYS A 3 -3.59 -1.04 11.27
CA LYS A 3 -3.37 0.23 10.56
C LYS A 3 -2.46 -0.03 9.36
N ILE A 4 -2.82 0.53 8.21
CA ILE A 4 -2.06 0.37 6.96
C ILE A 4 -1.50 1.72 6.56
N LYS A 5 -0.18 1.86 6.63
CA LYS A 5 0.55 3.08 6.33
C LYS A 5 0.93 3.13 4.86
N ILE A 6 0.63 4.25 4.21
CA ILE A 6 1.19 4.58 2.89
C ILE A 6 2.34 5.56 3.11
N PRO A 7 3.59 5.16 2.79
CA PRO A 7 4.72 6.08 2.88
C PRO A 7 4.52 7.28 1.97
N VAL A 8 4.89 8.47 2.42
CA VAL A 8 4.77 9.72 1.63
C VAL A 8 5.51 9.62 0.28
N MET A 9 6.61 8.86 0.24
CA MET A 9 7.40 8.59 -0.97
C MET A 9 6.71 7.66 -1.98
N SER A 10 5.55 7.09 -1.65
CA SER A 10 4.71 6.28 -2.53
C SER A 10 3.61 7.13 -3.17
N PHE A 11 4.00 8.24 -3.82
CA PHE A 11 3.09 9.24 -4.42
C PHE A 11 2.01 8.62 -5.32
N GLY A 12 2.36 7.58 -6.11
CA GLY A 12 1.40 6.89 -6.98
C GLY A 12 0.32 6.10 -6.24
N LEU A 13 0.59 5.63 -5.01
CA LEU A 13 -0.40 5.03 -4.12
C LEU A 13 -1.25 6.12 -3.45
N TRP A 14 -0.59 7.16 -2.92
CA TRP A 14 -1.25 8.30 -2.28
C TRP A 14 -2.25 9.01 -3.21
N ARG A 15 -1.84 9.38 -4.43
CA ARG A 15 -2.70 10.09 -5.39
C ARG A 15 -3.96 9.30 -5.75
N ARG A 16 -3.93 7.97 -5.64
CA ARG A 16 -5.02 7.07 -5.99
C ARG A 16 -5.74 6.50 -4.76
N LEU A 17 -5.56 7.08 -3.57
CA LEU A 17 -6.21 6.65 -2.32
C LEU A 17 -7.69 6.30 -2.48
N LYS A 18 -8.47 7.17 -3.14
CA LYS A 18 -9.91 6.95 -3.35
C LYS A 18 -10.20 5.64 -4.10
N ARG A 19 -9.34 5.24 -5.03
CA ARG A 19 -9.44 3.97 -5.77
C ARG A 19 -9.17 2.77 -4.87
N TRP A 20 -8.28 2.90 -3.90
CA TRP A 20 -7.85 1.80 -3.05
C TRP A 20 -8.75 1.59 -1.84
N ARG A 21 -9.27 2.67 -1.26
CA ARG A 21 -10.12 2.64 -0.04
C ARG A 21 -11.21 1.56 -0.02
N PRO A 22 -11.92 1.25 -1.13
CA PRO A 22 -12.94 0.21 -1.14
C PRO A 22 -12.41 -1.22 -0.93
N PHE A 23 -11.13 -1.47 -1.23
CA PHE A 23 -10.50 -2.80 -1.11
C PHE A 23 -9.93 -3.08 0.29
N PHE A 24 -9.96 -2.08 1.15
CA PHE A 24 -9.60 -2.22 2.55
C PHE A 24 -10.89 -2.08 3.36
N SER A 25 -11.08 -2.90 4.38
CA SER A 25 -12.16 -2.67 5.34
C SER A 25 -12.01 -1.26 5.92
N ALA A 26 -13.09 -0.68 6.47
CA ALA A 26 -13.23 0.74 6.86
C ALA A 26 -12.12 1.35 7.77
N SER A 27 -11.07 0.60 8.10
CA SER A 27 -9.96 0.94 8.98
C SER A 27 -8.68 1.31 8.22
N HIS A 28 -8.35 2.61 8.27
CA HIS A 28 -6.99 3.15 8.47
C HIS A 28 -5.93 2.99 7.37
N LEU A 29 -6.26 3.25 6.10
CA LEU A 29 -5.23 3.73 5.16
C LEU A 29 -4.78 5.14 5.59
N ILE A 30 -3.59 5.23 6.17
CA ILE A 30 -3.02 6.47 6.69
C ILE A 30 -1.78 6.82 5.88
N VAL A 31 -1.79 7.99 5.24
CA VAL A 31 -0.58 8.53 4.63
C VAL A 31 0.24 9.20 5.72
N GLY A 32 1.53 8.87 5.82
CA GLY A 32 2.38 9.52 6.80
C GLY A 32 3.76 8.88 6.93
N SER A 33 4.54 9.43 7.85
CA SER A 33 5.92 9.02 8.16
C SER A 33 6.10 8.58 9.62
N SER A 34 5.04 8.62 10.43
CA SER A 34 5.03 8.09 11.79
C SER A 34 4.49 6.66 11.79
N TYR A 35 5.27 5.75 12.36
CA TYR A 35 5.06 4.31 12.35
C TYR A 35 5.15 3.74 13.77
N GLN A 36 4.29 2.78 14.08
CA GLN A 36 4.26 1.97 15.30
C GLN A 36 4.50 0.50 14.93
N ALA A 37 4.96 -0.32 15.87
CA ALA A 37 5.32 -1.71 15.61
C ALA A 37 4.16 -2.54 15.02
N GLU A 38 2.93 -2.20 15.38
CA GLU A 38 1.71 -2.91 14.95
C GLU A 38 1.20 -2.45 13.56
N ASP A 39 1.86 -1.46 12.94
CA ASP A 39 1.47 -0.96 11.63
C ASP A 39 1.93 -1.90 10.51
N TYR A 40 1.13 -2.01 9.45
CA TYR A 40 1.55 -2.54 8.15
C TYR A 40 1.95 -1.40 7.21
N ILE A 41 2.86 -1.65 6.27
CA ILE A 41 3.17 -0.69 5.19
C ILE A 41 2.69 -1.18 3.83
N LEU A 42 1.99 -0.32 3.10
CA LEU A 42 1.51 -0.59 1.75
C LEU A 42 2.57 -0.30 0.68
N GLY A 43 2.76 -1.26 -0.22
CA GLY A 43 3.62 -1.18 -1.40
C GLY A 43 2.91 -1.61 -2.67
N TRP A 44 3.48 -1.29 -3.84
CA TRP A 44 2.97 -1.75 -5.13
C TRP A 44 3.91 -2.81 -5.69
N GLY A 45 3.48 -4.07 -5.70
CA GLY A 45 4.23 -5.18 -6.27
C GLY A 45 5.67 -5.30 -5.79
N TYR A 46 6.52 -5.85 -6.65
CA TYR A 46 7.98 -5.82 -6.48
C TYR A 46 8.65 -4.60 -7.16
N LYS A 47 7.87 -3.55 -7.44
CA LYS A 47 8.41 -2.28 -7.93
C LYS A 47 9.12 -1.54 -6.80
N LYS A 48 9.79 -0.44 -7.13
CA LYS A 48 10.54 0.40 -6.17
C LYS A 48 9.73 0.77 -4.93
N SER A 49 8.42 1.04 -5.04
CA SER A 49 7.56 1.32 -3.88
C SER A 49 7.33 0.10 -2.99
N GLY A 50 7.17 -1.10 -3.56
CA GLY A 50 7.04 -2.33 -2.79
C GLY A 50 8.34 -2.77 -2.11
N LEU A 51 9.47 -2.68 -2.80
CA LEU A 51 10.78 -2.94 -2.20
C LEU A 51 11.06 -1.98 -1.04
N ARG A 52 10.70 -0.69 -1.19
CA ARG A 52 10.76 0.27 -0.08
C ARG A 52 9.85 -0.12 1.08
N ALA A 53 8.63 -0.57 0.81
CA ALA A 53 7.71 -1.01 1.86
C ALA A 53 8.28 -2.17 2.67
N ILE A 54 8.82 -3.19 2.00
CA ILE A 54 9.50 -4.34 2.64
C ILE A 54 10.68 -3.86 3.49
N ASN A 55 11.58 -3.07 2.90
CA ASN A 55 12.78 -2.61 3.59
C ASN A 55 12.44 -1.71 4.79
N LEU A 56 11.42 -0.88 4.66
CA LEU A 56 10.97 0.00 5.73
C LEU A 56 10.32 -0.77 6.87
N ALA A 57 9.47 -1.76 6.57
CA ALA A 57 8.88 -2.64 7.58
C ALA A 57 9.97 -3.38 8.37
N LYS A 58 10.95 -3.98 7.68
CA LYS A 58 12.11 -4.64 8.31
C LYS A 58 12.93 -3.68 9.17
N LYS A 59 13.30 -2.51 8.61
CA LYS A 59 14.15 -1.53 9.29
C LYS A 59 13.51 -0.94 10.55
N LYS A 60 12.18 -0.82 10.56
CA LYS A 60 11.44 -0.18 11.65
C LYS A 60 10.76 -1.18 12.60
N GLY A 61 10.91 -2.48 12.39
CA GLY A 61 10.30 -3.52 13.23
C GLY A 61 8.77 -3.47 13.18
N LEU A 62 8.22 -3.18 12.00
CA LEU A 62 6.77 -3.10 11.79
C LEU A 62 6.19 -4.50 11.55
N GLN A 63 4.87 -4.64 11.72
CA GLN A 63 4.15 -5.90 11.56
C GLN A 63 4.37 -6.54 10.19
N GLY A 64 4.50 -5.73 9.13
CA GLY A 64 4.92 -6.22 7.83
C GLY A 64 4.69 -5.24 6.68
N ALA A 65 4.89 -5.76 5.46
CA ALA A 65 4.57 -5.06 4.23
C ALA A 65 3.44 -5.78 3.48
N ILE A 66 2.44 -5.03 3.03
CA ILE A 66 1.36 -5.50 2.16
C ILE A 66 1.66 -5.00 0.76
N LEU A 67 1.84 -5.93 -0.18
CA LEU A 67 2.09 -5.60 -1.58
C LEU A 67 0.79 -5.80 -2.36
N ILE A 68 0.33 -4.73 -3.02
CA ILE A 68 -0.85 -4.79 -3.89
C ILE A 68 -0.44 -4.72 -5.35
N GLU A 69 -1.27 -5.32 -6.20
CA GLU A 69 -1.20 -5.26 -7.65
C GLU A 69 -2.60 -4.98 -8.20
N ASP A 70 -2.69 -4.79 -9.51
CA ASP A 70 -3.99 -4.74 -10.18
C ASP A 70 -4.68 -6.10 -10.13
N GLY A 71 -6.02 -6.08 -10.04
CA GLY A 71 -6.82 -7.31 -10.14
C GLY A 71 -6.69 -7.95 -11.52
N PHE A 72 -6.90 -9.27 -11.59
CA PHE A 72 -6.77 -10.06 -12.82
C PHE A 72 -7.66 -9.54 -13.97
N LEU A 73 -8.87 -9.08 -13.65
CA LEU A 73 -9.78 -8.44 -14.60
C LEU A 73 -9.78 -6.93 -14.35
N ARG A 74 -8.89 -6.21 -15.03
CA ARG A 74 -8.66 -4.78 -14.79
C ARG A 74 -9.26 -3.86 -15.84
N SER A 75 -9.34 -4.33 -17.07
CA SER A 75 -9.75 -3.54 -18.23
C SER A 75 -10.51 -4.40 -19.21
N MET A 76 -11.54 -3.82 -19.83
CA MET A 76 -12.19 -4.39 -21.01
C MET A 76 -11.17 -4.43 -22.15
N CYS A 77 -11.05 -5.57 -22.82
CA CYS A 77 -10.43 -5.62 -24.13
C CYS A 77 -11.36 -4.82 -25.05
N ASN A 78 -10.98 -3.60 -25.46
CA ASN A 78 -11.75 -2.92 -26.50
C ASN A 78 -11.60 -3.76 -27.76
N PRO A 79 -12.69 -4.30 -28.35
CA PRO A 79 -12.60 -4.90 -29.67
C PRO A 79 -12.20 -3.82 -30.69
N PRO A 80 -11.54 -4.22 -31.80
CA PRO A 80 -11.05 -3.30 -32.83
C PRO A 80 -12.18 -2.47 -33.45
#